data_AF-A0A0Q5UXR4-F1
#
_entry.id   AF-A0A0Q5UXR4-F1
#
_cell.length_a   1.000
_cell.length_b   1.000
_cell.length_c   1.000
_cell.angle_alpha   90.00
_cell.angle_beta   90.00
_cell.angle_gamma   90.00
#
_symmetry.space_group_name_H-M   'P 1'
#
loop_
_entity.id
_entity.type
_entity.pdbx_description
1 polymer ?
#
loop_
_entity_poly.entity_id
_entity_poly.type
_entity_poly.pdbx_seq_one_letter_code
_entity_poly.pdbx_strand_id
1 'polypeptide(L)'
;MQFLKILFWCLLAFIAAVFTISNWNAVQIQLWGGLIADVNLPLLLFVTFLIGFVPTMLYNHAIRWRLRQRLATCERSLAELRTPRPEPVAFAPAETPVAPITPVGPATDMSTATPPGSLL
;
A
#
# COMPACT_ATOMS: atom_id res chain seq x y z
N MET A 1 24.34 -2.95 -9.67
CA MET A 1 24.90 -1.99 -10.66
C MET A 1 25.22 -0.63 -10.04
N GLN A 2 25.97 -0.59 -8.93
CA GLN A 2 26.27 0.67 -8.22
C GLN A 2 27.35 1.50 -8.91
N PHE A 3 28.27 0.84 -9.63
CA PHE A 3 29.33 1.49 -10.41
C PHE A 3 28.78 2.44 -11.48
N LEU A 4 27.80 2.00 -12.29
CA LEU A 4 27.20 2.84 -13.33
C LEU A 4 26.51 4.08 -12.73
N LYS A 5 25.84 3.92 -11.58
CA LYS A 5 25.27 5.05 -10.84
C LYS A 5 26.37 6.03 -10.43
N ILE A 6 27.45 5.57 -9.80
CA ILE A 6 28.56 6.44 -9.40
C ILE A 6 29.18 7.15 -10.61
N LEU A 7 29.44 6.42 -11.71
CA LEU A 7 30.04 6.99 -12.92
C LEU A 7 29.15 8.10 -13.49
N PHE A 8 27.84 7.85 -13.57
CA PHE A 8 26.87 8.85 -14.02
C PHE A 8 26.84 10.07 -13.09
N TRP A 9 26.83 9.87 -11.77
CA TRP A 9 26.86 10.96 -10.80
C TRP A 9 28.16 11.78 -10.86
N CYS A 10 29.32 11.13 -11.03
CA CYS A 10 30.59 11.81 -11.24
C CYS A 10 30.59 12.62 -12.53
N LEU A 11 30.11 12.05 -13.64
CA LEU A 11 30.01 12.76 -14.91
C LEU A 11 29.08 13.98 -14.80
N LEU A 12 27.92 13.81 -14.16
CA LEU A 12 26.97 14.88 -13.95
C LEU A 12 27.54 16.00 -13.06
N ALA A 13 28.23 15.64 -11.96
CA ALA A 13 28.89 16.59 -11.09
C ALA A 13 30.01 17.36 -11.81
N PHE A 14 30.78 16.67 -12.66
CA PHE A 14 31.81 17.30 -13.48
C PHE A 14 31.23 18.33 -14.45
N ILE A 15 30.16 17.97 -15.18
CA ILE A 15 29.46 18.89 -16.08
C ILE A 15 28.91 20.09 -15.30
N ALA A 16 28.29 19.86 -14.15
CA ALA A 16 27.75 20.92 -13.29
C ALA A 16 28.85 21.87 -12.79
N ALA A 17 30.02 21.33 -12.40
CA ALA A 17 31.16 22.13 -11.96
C ALA A 17 31.71 23.01 -13.10
N VAL A 18 31.94 22.43 -14.28
CA VAL A 18 32.41 23.17 -15.46
C VAL A 18 31.41 24.24 -15.87
N PHE A 19 30.12 23.91 -15.90
CA PHE A 19 29.06 24.87 -16.19
C PHE A 19 29.07 26.03 -15.21
N THR A 20 29.22 25.73 -13.91
CA THR A 20 29.22 26.75 -12.85
C THR A 20 30.42 27.69 -12.97
N ILE A 21 31.62 27.15 -13.18
CA ILE A 21 32.85 27.96 -13.32
C ILE A 21 32.80 28.80 -14.60
N SER A 22 32.37 28.20 -15.72
CA SER A 22 32.30 28.89 -17.02
C SER A 22 31.23 29.98 -17.05
N ASN A 23 30.11 29.78 -16.35
CA ASN A 23 28.97 30.68 -16.36
C ASN A 23 28.82 31.43 -15.02
N TRP A 24 29.93 31.83 -14.39
CA TRP A 24 29.90 32.65 -13.18
C TRP A 24 29.56 34.12 -13.50
N ASN A 25 28.40 34.32 -14.13
CA ASN A 25 27.89 35.63 -14.50
C ASN A 25 26.78 36.04 -13.52
N ALA A 26 26.94 37.20 -12.89
CA ALA A 26 25.94 37.76 -12.00
C ALA A 26 24.84 38.44 -12.82
N VAL A 27 23.61 37.95 -12.68
CA VAL A 27 22.42 38.53 -13.32
C VAL A 27 21.68 39.34 -12.26
N GLN A 28 21.45 40.61 -12.57
CA GLN A 28 20.72 41.52 -11.71
C GLN A 28 19.21 41.26 -11.83
N ILE A 29 18.56 40.91 -10.73
CA ILE A 29 17.11 40.74 -10.67
C ILE A 29 16.55 41.94 -9.93
N GLN A 30 15.71 42.72 -10.60
CA GLN A 30 14.99 43.82 -9.95
C GLN A 30 13.79 43.23 -9.20
N LEU A 31 13.88 43.21 -7.87
CA LEU A 31 12.78 42.94 -6.95
C LEU A 31 11.94 44.21 -6.77
N TRP A 32 10.78 44.06 -6.13
CA TRP A 32 9.85 45.16 -5.88
C TRP A 32 10.52 46.31 -5.10
N GLY A 33 10.11 47.55 -5.39
CA GLY A 33 10.60 48.73 -4.66
C GLY A 33 12.04 49.14 -4.99
N GLY A 34 12.58 48.73 -6.14
CA GLY A 34 13.94 49.10 -6.57
C GLY A 34 15.06 48.27 -5.92
N LEU A 35 14.71 47.18 -5.24
CA LEU A 35 15.69 46.27 -4.66
C LEU A 35 16.33 45.43 -5.76
N ILE A 36 17.65 45.53 -5.93
CA ILE A 36 18.38 44.76 -6.94
C ILE A 36 19.08 43.60 -6.22
N ALA A 37 18.73 42.37 -6.58
CA ALA A 37 19.42 41.18 -6.09
C ALA A 37 20.31 40.61 -7.18
N ASP A 38 21.61 40.52 -6.89
CA ASP A 38 22.58 39.89 -7.78
C ASP A 38 22.60 38.39 -7.53
N VAL A 39 22.18 37.62 -8.53
CA VAL A 39 22.17 36.16 -8.46
C VAL A 39 23.00 35.59 -9.60
N ASN A 40 23.91 34.67 -9.29
CA ASN A 40 24.71 34.01 -10.31
C ASN A 40 23.80 33.14 -11.21
N LEU A 41 24.05 33.19 -12.51
CA LEU A 41 23.32 32.42 -13.52
C LEU A 41 23.16 30.92 -13.17
N PRO A 42 24.20 30.20 -12.67
CA PRO A 42 24.07 28.80 -12.31
C PRO A 42 23.10 28.58 -11.15
N LEU A 43 23.06 29.51 -10.20
CA LEU A 43 22.12 29.45 -9.07
C LEU A 43 20.68 29.69 -9.56
N LEU A 44 20.49 30.68 -10.43
CA LEU A 44 19.18 30.99 -11.01
C LEU A 44 18.63 29.79 -11.79
N LEU A 45 19.46 29.15 -12.63
CA LEU A 45 19.11 27.95 -13.36
C LEU A 45 18.74 26.81 -12.41
N PHE A 46 19.53 26.60 -11.35
CA PHE A 46 19.25 25.56 -10.36
C PHE A 46 17.91 25.79 -9.65
N VAL A 47 17.62 27.02 -9.24
CA VAL A 47 16.36 27.36 -8.57
C VAL A 47 15.16 27.17 -9.51
N THR A 48 15.24 27.65 -10.76
CA THR A 48 14.15 27.47 -11.74
C THR A 48 13.92 26.00 -12.07
N PHE A 49 15.00 25.22 -12.18
CA PHE A 49 14.93 23.76 -12.32
C PHE A 49 14.25 23.11 -11.11
N LEU A 50 14.62 23.50 -9.88
CA LEU A 50 13.98 23.00 -8.66
C LEU A 50 12.49 23.33 -8.61
N ILE A 51 12.10 24.54 -9.00
CA ILE A 51 10.69 24.95 -9.02
C ILE A 51 9.86 24.06 -9.96
N GLY A 52 10.39 23.65 -11.11
CA GLY A 52 9.71 22.70 -12.00
C GLY A 52 9.79 21.24 -11.53
N PHE A 53 10.95 20.85 -10.99
CA PHE A 53 11.23 19.46 -10.65
C PHE A 53 10.61 19.02 -9.33
N VAL A 54 10.65 19.84 -8.28
CA VAL A 54 10.13 19.54 -6.94
C VAL A 54 8.64 19.14 -6.95
N PRO A 55 7.70 19.91 -7.55
CA PRO A 55 6.30 19.54 -7.56
C PRO A 55 6.06 18.23 -8.32
N THR A 56 6.75 18.03 -9.44
CA THR A 56 6.67 16.81 -10.24
C THR A 56 7.21 15.60 -9.46
N MET A 57 8.33 15.76 -8.77
CA MET A 57 8.93 14.72 -7.93
C MET A 57 8.02 14.36 -6.77
N LEU A 58 7.45 15.36 -6.08
CA LEU A 58 6.55 15.14 -4.95
C LEU A 58 5.27 14.42 -5.39
N TYR A 59 4.70 14.80 -6.53
CA TYR A 59 3.55 14.13 -7.12
C TYR A 59 3.84 12.66 -7.44
N ASN A 60 4.94 12.39 -8.13
CA ASN A 60 5.36 11.02 -8.46
C ASN A 60 5.63 10.18 -7.19
N HIS A 61 6.20 10.81 -6.15
CA HIS A 61 6.46 10.14 -4.88
C HIS A 61 5.17 9.83 -4.13
N ALA A 62 4.21 10.76 -4.12
CA ALA A 62 2.88 10.57 -3.53
C ALA A 62 2.11 9.43 -4.20
N ILE A 63 2.15 9.35 -5.54
CA ILE A 63 1.56 8.23 -6.29
C ILE A 63 2.22 6.91 -5.86
N ARG A 64 3.55 6.83 -5.90
CA ARG A 64 4.29 5.62 -5.49
C ARG A 64 3.97 5.21 -4.05
N TRP A 65 3.85 6.16 -3.14
CA TRP A 65 3.48 5.91 -1.76
C TRP A 65 2.06 5.36 -1.65
N ARG A 66 1.10 5.97 -2.33
CA ARG A 66 -0.30 5.51 -2.34
C ARG A 66 -0.42 4.09 -2.90
N LEU A 67 0.31 3.77 -3.97
CA LEU A 67 0.32 2.42 -4.55
C LEU A 67 0.87 1.39 -3.55
N ARG A 68 1.94 1.73 -2.84
CA ARG A 68 2.51 0.87 -1.78
C ARG A 68 1.54 0.65 -0.63
N GLN A 69 0.82 1.69 -0.19
CA GLN A 69 -0.19 1.56 0.87
C GLN A 69 -1.35 0.65 0.46
N ARG A 70 -1.82 0.77 -0.79
CA ARG A 70 -2.88 -0.11 -1.32
C ARG A 70 -2.42 -1.56 -1.36
N LEU A 71 -1.20 -1.81 -1.80
CA LEU A 71 -0.60 -3.14 -1.82
C LEU A 71 -0.53 -3.73 -0.41
N ALA A 72 0.00 -2.98 0.57
CA ALA A 72 0.06 -3.42 1.96
C ALA A 72 -1.32 -3.70 2.58
N THR A 73 -2.36 -2.98 2.15
CA THR A 73 -3.73 -3.22 2.59
C THR A 73 -4.27 -4.53 2.02
N CYS A 74 -4.07 -4.78 0.71
CA CYS A 74 -4.45 -6.04 0.08
C CYS A 74 -3.74 -7.25 0.69
N GLU A 75 -2.44 -7.11 1.00
CA GLU A 75 -1.66 -8.16 1.67
C GLU A 75 -2.25 -8.51 3.04
N ARG A 76 -2.64 -7.51 3.84
CA ARG A 76 -3.29 -7.75 5.14
C ARG A 76 -4.64 -8.42 5.01
N SER A 77 -5.49 -8.00 4.08
CA SER A 77 -6.79 -8.67 3.85
C SER A 77 -6.63 -10.13 3.41
N LEU A 78 -5.61 -10.42 2.58
CA LEU A 78 -5.29 -11.78 2.18
C LEU A 78 -4.77 -12.62 3.36
N ALA A 79 -3.95 -12.02 4.23
CA ALA A 79 -3.46 -12.68 5.43
C ALA A 79 -4.58 -12.99 6.43
N GLU A 80 -5.56 -12.10 6.59
CA GLU A 80 -6.74 -12.31 7.45
C GLU A 80 -7.61 -13.45 6.91
N LEU A 81 -7.91 -13.47 5.60
CA LEU A 81 -8.66 -14.56 4.97
C LEU A 81 -7.95 -15.92 5.06
N ARG A 82 -6.61 -15.91 5.08
CA ARG A 82 -5.80 -17.12 5.22
C ARG A 82 -5.65 -17.57 6.68
N THR A 83 -5.91 -16.69 7.66
CA THR A 83 -5.82 -17.05 9.07
C THR A 83 -7.11 -17.77 9.50
N PRO A 84 -7.04 -19.02 9.99
CA PRO A 84 -8.22 -19.72 10.49
C PRO A 84 -8.83 -18.92 11.63
N ARG A 85 -10.10 -18.53 11.49
CA ARG A 85 -10.83 -17.83 12.55
C ARG A 85 -10.95 -18.79 13.75
N PRO A 86 -10.55 -18.39 14.97
CA PRO A 86 -10.88 -19.17 16.15
C PRO A 86 -12.41 -19.17 16.27
N GLU A 87 -13.00 -20.36 16.27
CA GLU A 87 -14.43 -20.55 16.51
C GLU A 87 -14.80 -19.88 17.84
N PRO A 88 -15.88 -19.09 17.90
CA PRO A 88 -16.40 -18.64 19.18
C PRO A 88 -16.77 -19.90 19.96
N VAL A 89 -16.13 -20.13 21.11
CA VAL A 89 -16.59 -21.14 22.05
C VAL A 89 -17.97 -20.69 22.50
N ALA A 90 -19.00 -21.32 21.94
CA ALA A 90 -20.36 -21.15 22.41
C ALA A 90 -20.40 -21.62 23.86
N PHE A 91 -20.68 -20.70 24.79
CA PHE A 91 -21.07 -21.10 26.15
C PHE A 91 -22.39 -21.86 26.02
N ALA A 92 -22.31 -23.19 26.02
CA ALA A 92 -23.46 -24.06 26.11
C ALA A 92 -24.20 -23.74 27.43
N PRO A 93 -25.52 -23.44 27.41
CA PRO A 93 -26.31 -23.35 28.62
C PRO A 93 -26.23 -24.70 29.36
N ALA A 94 -25.98 -24.63 30.67
CA ALA A 94 -25.87 -25.80 31.55
C ALA A 94 -27.08 -26.75 31.35
N GLU A 95 -26.76 -28.01 31.09
CA GLU A 95 -27.72 -29.10 30.98
C GLU A 95 -28.52 -29.22 32.28
N THR A 96 -29.82 -28.94 32.20
CA THR A 96 -30.80 -29.33 33.23
C THR A 96 -30.84 -30.86 33.28
N PRO A 97 -30.56 -31.53 34.41
CA PRO A 97 -30.61 -32.99 34.47
C PRO A 97 -32.05 -33.49 34.24
N VAL A 98 -32.27 -34.17 33.11
CA VAL A 98 -33.50 -34.92 32.86
C VAL A 98 -33.43 -36.22 33.65
N ALA A 99 -34.39 -36.41 34.55
CA ALA A 99 -34.55 -37.60 35.37
C ALA A 99 -34.74 -38.88 34.52
N PRO A 100 -34.33 -40.06 35.01
CA PRO A 100 -34.33 -41.29 34.21
C PRO A 100 -35.76 -41.81 34.02
N ILE A 101 -36.21 -41.92 32.76
CA ILE A 101 -37.39 -42.71 32.43
C ILE A 101 -37.00 -44.20 32.40
N THR A 102 -37.67 -44.98 33.25
CA THR A 102 -37.55 -46.43 33.39
C THR A 102 -37.96 -47.17 32.11
N PRO A 103 -37.32 -48.32 31.79
CA PRO A 103 -37.60 -49.08 30.58
C PRO A 103 -38.82 -49.99 30.79
N VAL A 104 -39.79 -49.93 29.88
CA VAL A 104 -40.83 -50.96 29.76
C VAL A 104 -40.81 -51.49 28.34
N GLY A 105 -40.30 -52.72 28.22
CA GLY A 105 -41.04 -53.85 27.63
C GLY A 105 -41.28 -53.86 26.11
N PRO A 106 -40.86 -54.93 25.40
CA PRO A 106 -40.83 -54.99 23.95
C PRO A 106 -42.17 -55.38 23.34
N ALA A 107 -42.50 -54.83 22.17
CA ALA A 107 -43.45 -55.44 21.25
C ALA A 107 -43.07 -55.07 19.82
N THR A 108 -42.50 -56.06 19.16
CA THR A 108 -42.43 -56.26 17.72
C THR A 108 -43.76 -55.91 17.06
N ASP A 109 -43.74 -55.18 15.94
CA ASP A 109 -44.48 -55.61 14.76
C ASP A 109 -43.94 -54.96 13.49
N MET A 110 -43.72 -55.83 12.52
CA MET A 110 -43.25 -55.57 11.17
C MET A 110 -44.40 -55.04 10.29
N SER A 111 -44.04 -54.65 9.06
CA SER A 111 -44.92 -54.54 7.88
C SER A 111 -45.57 -53.15 7.70
N THR A 112 -45.53 -52.46 6.55
CA THR A 112 -45.38 -52.92 5.15
C THR A 112 -45.15 -51.73 4.21
N ALA A 113 -44.55 -52.03 3.05
CA ALA A 113 -44.86 -51.50 1.70
C ALA A 113 -44.12 -50.24 1.15
N THR A 114 -43.49 -50.51 0.01
CA THR A 114 -42.59 -49.79 -0.90
C THR A 114 -43.34 -48.83 -1.87
N PRO A 115 -42.65 -47.90 -2.58
CA PRO A 115 -43.19 -46.78 -3.40
C PRO A 115 -43.45 -47.26 -4.87
N PRO A 116 -43.89 -46.42 -5.86
CA PRO A 116 -42.99 -45.52 -6.62
C PRO A 116 -43.68 -44.33 -7.36
N GLY A 117 -42.91 -43.49 -8.07
CA GLY A 117 -43.43 -42.55 -9.09
C GLY A 117 -42.55 -41.32 -9.29
N SER A 118 -41.45 -41.42 -10.03
CA SER A 118 -41.33 -41.22 -11.49
C SER A 118 -41.19 -39.75 -11.90
N LEU A 119 -39.93 -39.43 -12.21
CA LEU A 119 -39.40 -38.44 -13.16
C LEU A 119 -40.43 -37.64 -13.98
N LEU A 120 -40.27 -36.32 -13.93
CA LEU A 120 -40.44 -35.41 -15.06
C LEU A 120 -39.19 -34.55 -15.17
#